data_AF-A0A167W4F2-F1
#
_entry.id   AF-A0A167W4F2-F1
#
_cell.length_a   1.000
_cell.length_b   1.000
_cell.length_c   1.000
_cell.angle_alpha   90.00
_cell.angle_beta   90.00
_cell.angle_gamma   90.00
#
_symmetry.space_group_name_H-M   'P 1'
#
loop_
_entity.id
_entity.type
_entity.pdbx_description
1 polymer ?
#
loop_
_entity_poly.entity_id
_entity_poly.type
_entity_poly.pdbx_seq_one_letter_code
_entity_poly.pdbx_strand_id
1 'polypeptide(L)'
;MDFLVHVGIFLFLQFFFPQSDSRVLAFQVLLAIYLLWEAWEFLLRYRNSPRLFGALYKINSVNNFWSKIWHTAFMSPSRSLVYEPLRHGLPKLGVSVPIARMCGFLGTFAFMGIFHIISLMPLFPARVLVKIALFFFFNGVAAVLEWSFWGRREHWLKSVCAWVFELLIASWAVEAMQLPQGLQSIEWRNVCCVDSDW
;
A
#
# COMPACT_ATOMS: atom_id res chain seq x y z
N MET A 1 -5.87 20.28 4.41
CA MET A 1 -7.02 20.10 3.49
C MET A 1 -7.12 18.66 3.04
N ASP A 2 -6.06 18.07 2.46
CA ASP A 2 -6.08 16.67 1.99
C ASP A 2 -6.53 15.66 3.06
N PHE A 3 -6.02 15.75 4.30
CA PHE A 3 -6.43 14.87 5.40
C PHE A 3 -7.95 14.86 5.63
N LEU A 4 -8.59 16.04 5.71
CA LEU A 4 -10.04 16.16 5.93
C LEU A 4 -10.85 15.59 4.77
N VAL A 5 -10.36 15.70 3.54
CA VAL A 5 -11.00 15.07 2.37
C VAL A 5 -10.99 13.55 2.52
N HIS A 6 -9.86 12.95 2.91
CA HIS A 6 -9.77 11.50 3.12
C HIS A 6 -10.61 11.04 4.33
N VAL A 7 -10.71 11.85 5.41
CA VAL A 7 -11.66 11.59 6.51
C VAL A 7 -13.10 11.58 6.00
N GLY A 8 -13.48 12.59 5.20
CA GLY A 8 -14.82 12.67 4.62
C GLY A 8 -15.15 11.45 3.75
N ILE A 9 -14.22 11.03 2.89
CA ILE A 9 -14.37 9.82 2.07
C ILE A 9 -14.47 8.57 2.94
N PHE A 10 -13.63 8.45 3.97
CA PHE A 10 -13.66 7.31 4.89
C PHE A 10 -15.02 7.19 5.59
N LEU A 11 -15.53 8.29 6.16
CA LEU A 11 -16.84 8.32 6.81
C LEU A 11 -17.96 8.03 5.82
N PHE A 12 -17.90 8.59 4.61
CA PHE A 12 -18.89 8.33 3.57
C PHE A 12 -18.95 6.83 3.23
N LEU A 13 -17.81 6.18 3.03
CA LEU A 13 -17.77 4.74 2.80
C LEU A 13 -18.30 3.96 4.00
N GLN A 14 -17.96 4.39 5.22
CA GLN A 14 -18.36 3.74 6.47
C GLN A 14 -19.88 3.74 6.69
N PHE A 15 -20.56 4.83 6.32
CA PHE A 15 -21.99 4.99 6.58
C PHE A 15 -22.89 4.57 5.42
N PHE A 16 -22.42 4.70 4.17
CA PHE A 16 -23.29 4.53 2.99
C PHE A 16 -23.05 3.24 2.20
N PHE A 17 -21.97 2.51 2.47
CA PHE A 17 -21.63 1.30 1.72
C PHE A 17 -21.54 0.05 2.63
N PRO A 18 -21.98 -1.13 2.13
CA PRO A 18 -21.83 -2.38 2.86
C PRO A 18 -20.37 -2.74 3.07
N GLN A 19 -19.98 -2.96 4.32
CA GLN A 19 -18.62 -3.37 4.69
C GLN A 19 -18.32 -4.85 4.42
N SER A 20 -19.34 -5.61 4.02
CA SER A 20 -19.20 -6.96 3.48
C SER A 20 -18.65 -6.98 2.05
N ASP A 21 -18.66 -5.85 1.32
CA ASP A 21 -18.02 -5.75 0.01
C ASP A 21 -16.49 -5.59 0.19
N SER A 22 -15.72 -6.54 -0.32
CA SER A 22 -14.26 -6.56 -0.20
C SER A 22 -13.57 -5.35 -0.86
N ARG A 23 -14.21 -4.72 -1.84
CA ARG A 23 -13.69 -3.51 -2.52
C ARG A 23 -13.84 -2.27 -1.66
N VAL A 24 -15.01 -2.14 -1.03
CA VAL A 24 -15.27 -1.08 -0.05
C VAL A 24 -14.31 -1.24 1.12
N LEU A 25 -14.21 -2.46 1.66
CA LEU A 25 -13.32 -2.76 2.78
C LEU A 25 -11.84 -2.51 2.42
N ALA A 26 -11.38 -2.91 1.23
CA ALA A 26 -10.01 -2.65 0.81
C ALA A 26 -9.71 -1.15 0.68
N PHE A 27 -10.65 -0.38 0.11
CA PHE A 27 -10.46 1.06 0.01
C PHE A 27 -10.49 1.74 1.40
N GLN A 28 -11.33 1.24 2.31
CA GLN A 28 -11.30 1.68 3.70
C GLN A 28 -10.00 1.34 4.42
N VAL A 29 -9.43 0.15 4.22
CA VAL A 29 -8.13 -0.21 4.81
C VAL A 29 -7.04 0.73 4.32
N LEU A 30 -7.01 1.04 3.01
CA LEU A 30 -6.08 2.03 2.46
C LEU A 30 -6.27 3.42 3.11
N LEU A 31 -7.52 3.87 3.25
CA LEU A 31 -7.81 5.15 3.91
C LEU A 31 -7.48 5.13 5.40
N ALA A 32 -7.74 4.03 6.10
CA ALA A 32 -7.43 3.88 7.52
C ALA A 32 -5.91 3.96 7.75
N ILE A 33 -5.12 3.26 6.92
CA ILE A 33 -3.66 3.34 6.96
C ILE A 33 -3.20 4.78 6.70
N TYR A 34 -3.71 5.43 5.65
CA TYR A 34 -3.40 6.83 5.35
C TYR A 34 -3.70 7.74 6.55
N LEU A 35 -4.91 7.64 7.12
CA LEU A 35 -5.36 8.49 8.21
C LEU A 35 -4.58 8.27 9.50
N LEU A 36 -4.31 7.01 9.85
CA LEU A 36 -3.53 6.68 11.05
C LEU A 36 -2.13 7.25 10.95
N TRP A 37 -1.43 7.01 9.85
CA TRP A 37 -0.05 7.45 9.70
C TRP A 37 0.07 8.97 9.51
N GLU A 38 -0.82 9.63 8.77
CA GLU A 38 -0.84 11.10 8.69
C GLU A 38 -1.21 11.74 10.03
N ALA A 39 -2.09 11.14 10.83
CA ALA A 39 -2.36 11.62 12.18
C ALA A 39 -1.10 11.56 13.07
N TRP A 40 -0.35 10.46 13.01
CA TRP A 40 0.95 10.35 13.68
C TRP A 40 1.96 11.36 13.15
N GLU A 41 1.95 11.62 11.84
CA GLU A 41 2.81 12.64 11.23
C GLU A 41 2.53 14.03 11.83
N PHE A 42 1.27 14.44 11.97
CA PHE A 42 0.96 15.74 12.58
C PHE A 42 1.48 15.89 14.01
N LEU A 43 1.58 14.78 14.75
CA LEU A 43 2.07 14.77 16.13
C LEU A 43 3.59 14.68 16.25
N LEU A 44 4.23 13.90 15.38
CA LEU A 44 5.63 13.48 15.55
C LEU A 44 6.59 14.10 14.53
N ARG A 45 6.10 14.72 13.47
CA ARG A 45 6.94 15.13 12.34
C ARG A 45 7.77 16.37 12.66
N TYR A 46 9.08 16.24 12.45
CA TYR A 46 9.98 17.38 12.34
C TYR A 46 9.61 18.25 11.12
N ARG A 47 9.66 19.56 11.28
CA ARG A 47 9.23 20.56 10.29
C ARG A 47 9.76 20.33 8.86
N ASN A 48 10.93 19.72 8.72
CA ASN A 48 11.61 19.51 7.45
C ASN A 48 11.51 18.07 6.89
N SER A 49 10.90 17.13 7.62
CA SER A 49 10.68 15.78 7.10
C SER A 49 9.73 15.83 5.89
N PRO A 50 9.87 14.98 4.87
CA PRO A 50 8.88 14.88 3.80
C PRO A 50 7.54 14.34 4.32
N ARG A 51 6.45 14.61 3.59
CA ARG A 51 5.13 14.03 3.91
C ARG A 51 5.14 12.53 3.69
N LEU A 52 4.53 11.76 4.60
CA LEU A 52 4.43 10.31 4.52
C LEU A 52 3.53 9.87 3.37
N PHE A 53 2.50 10.65 3.06
CA PHE A 53 1.63 10.39 1.92
C PHE A 53 1.44 11.61 1.02
N GLY A 54 1.21 11.31 -0.26
CA GLY A 54 0.63 12.24 -1.21
C GLY A 54 -0.90 12.20 -1.13
N ALA A 55 -1.56 13.14 -1.81
CA ALA A 55 -3.00 13.08 -1.97
C ALA A 55 -3.39 11.88 -2.86
N LEU A 56 -4.20 10.94 -2.34
CA LEU A 56 -4.56 9.72 -3.06
C LEU A 56 -5.26 10.03 -4.40
N TYR A 57 -6.15 11.02 -4.43
CA TYR A 57 -6.83 11.43 -5.67
C TYR A 57 -5.87 11.94 -6.79
N LYS A 58 -4.59 12.14 -6.50
CA LYS A 58 -3.55 12.49 -7.49
C LYS A 58 -2.82 11.27 -8.08
N ILE A 59 -3.19 10.05 -7.70
CA ILE A 59 -2.64 8.82 -8.27
C ILE A 59 -2.92 8.79 -9.76
N ASN A 60 -1.84 8.83 -10.54
CA ASN A 60 -1.93 8.82 -12.00
C ASN A 60 -1.36 7.55 -12.66
N SER A 61 -0.75 6.67 -11.86
CA SER A 61 -0.10 5.42 -12.30
C SER A 61 0.26 4.53 -11.10
N VAL A 62 0.44 3.23 -11.33
CA VAL A 62 0.90 2.27 -10.30
C VAL A 62 2.27 2.68 -9.77
N ASN A 63 3.18 3.09 -10.66
CA ASN A 63 4.48 3.58 -10.22
C ASN A 63 4.35 4.86 -9.38
N ASN A 64 3.49 5.80 -9.76
CA ASN A 64 3.27 7.01 -8.96
C ASN A 64 2.68 6.72 -7.57
N PHE A 65 1.75 5.75 -7.49
CA PHE A 65 1.21 5.25 -6.22
C PHE A 65 2.35 4.86 -5.28
N TRP A 66 3.14 3.86 -5.67
CA TRP A 66 4.13 3.23 -4.81
C TRP A 66 5.40 4.06 -4.59
N SER A 67 5.75 4.95 -5.52
CA SER A 67 7.02 5.71 -5.43
C SER A 67 6.89 7.12 -4.85
N LYS A 68 5.69 7.72 -4.87
CA LYS A 68 5.51 9.14 -4.53
C LYS A 68 4.33 9.44 -3.63
N ILE A 69 3.31 8.58 -3.61
CA ILE A 69 2.05 8.87 -2.91
C ILE A 69 1.89 7.99 -1.68
N TRP A 70 2.28 6.72 -1.73
CA TRP A 70 2.06 5.77 -0.65
C TRP A 70 3.32 5.58 0.19
N HIS A 71 3.22 5.74 1.52
CA HIS A 71 4.27 5.37 2.48
C HIS A 71 5.69 5.84 2.10
N THR A 72 5.84 7.13 1.78
CA THR A 72 7.11 7.69 1.26
C THR A 72 8.29 7.53 2.23
N ALA A 73 8.05 7.36 3.53
CA ALA A 73 9.10 7.05 4.51
C ALA A 73 9.90 5.79 4.15
N PHE A 74 9.27 4.81 3.50
CA PHE A 74 9.94 3.56 3.10
C PHE A 74 10.70 3.69 1.78
N MET A 75 10.59 4.83 1.08
CA MET A 75 11.29 5.05 -0.18
C MET A 75 12.79 5.12 -0.01
N SER A 76 13.28 5.84 1.00
CA SER A 76 14.72 5.96 1.22
C SER A 76 15.36 4.61 1.58
N PRO A 77 14.86 3.84 2.57
CA PRO A 77 15.37 2.50 2.87
C PRO A 77 15.30 1.55 1.67
N SER A 78 14.16 1.49 0.98
CA SER A 78 13.99 0.64 -0.20
C SER A 78 14.97 0.99 -1.31
N ARG A 79 15.25 2.29 -1.47
CA ARG A 79 16.16 2.79 -2.48
C ARG A 79 17.61 2.44 -2.16
N SER A 80 18.04 2.68 -0.93
CA SER A 80 19.42 2.50 -0.51
C SER A 80 19.80 1.03 -0.32
N LEU A 81 18.90 0.21 0.21
CA LEU A 81 19.17 -1.20 0.53
C LEU A 81 19.00 -2.14 -0.66
N VAL A 82 18.12 -1.79 -1.61
CA VAL A 82 17.72 -2.73 -2.66
C VAL A 82 17.85 -2.13 -4.06
N TYR A 83 17.14 -1.03 -4.34
CA TYR A 83 17.06 -0.51 -5.70
C TYR A 83 18.42 -0.08 -6.27
N GLU A 84 19.14 0.81 -5.58
CA GLU A 84 20.43 1.33 -6.08
C GLU A 84 21.52 0.23 -6.11
N PRO A 85 21.66 -0.64 -5.09
CA PRO A 85 22.58 -1.78 -5.16
C PRO A 85 22.33 -2.67 -6.38
N LEU A 86 21.08 -3.03 -6.68
CA LEU A 86 20.76 -3.85 -7.85
C LEU A 86 20.99 -3.09 -9.17
N ARG A 87 20.52 -1.84 -9.24
CA ARG A 87 20.65 -1.00 -10.45
C ARG A 87 22.10 -0.75 -10.83
N HIS A 88 22.99 -0.55 -9.86
CA HIS A 88 24.40 -0.24 -10.10
C HIS A 88 25.31 -1.48 -10.05
N GLY A 89 24.91 -2.53 -9.35
CA GLY A 89 25.65 -3.79 -9.26
C GLY A 89 25.47 -4.67 -10.47
N LEU A 90 24.23 -4.91 -10.91
CA LEU A 90 23.94 -5.84 -12.01
C LEU A 90 24.61 -5.46 -13.35
N PRO A 91 24.71 -4.17 -13.75
CA PRO A 91 25.43 -3.82 -14.98
C PRO A 91 26.91 -4.17 -14.96
N LYS A 92 27.55 -4.19 -13.77
CA LYS A 92 28.94 -4.64 -13.63
C LYS A 92 29.10 -6.14 -13.86
N LEU A 93 28.01 -6.90 -13.82
CA LEU A 93 27.93 -8.33 -14.12
C LEU A 93 27.45 -8.61 -15.55
N GLY A 94 27.39 -7.58 -16.42
CA GLY A 94 26.99 -7.73 -17.82
C GLY A 94 25.48 -7.64 -18.07
N VAL A 95 24.66 -7.35 -17.06
CA VAL A 95 23.22 -7.15 -17.24
C VAL A 95 22.94 -5.77 -17.87
N SER A 96 22.03 -5.69 -18.85
CA SER A 96 21.70 -4.41 -19.46
C SER A 96 21.06 -3.44 -18.46
N VAL A 97 21.34 -2.14 -18.59
CA VAL A 97 20.82 -1.10 -17.66
C VAL A 97 19.29 -1.12 -17.53
N PRO A 98 18.48 -1.34 -18.59
CA PRO A 98 17.04 -1.46 -18.46
C PRO A 98 16.62 -2.64 -17.57
N ILE A 99 17.23 -3.81 -17.76
CA ILE A 99 16.94 -5.00 -16.95
C ILE A 99 17.37 -4.77 -15.50
N ALA A 100 18.55 -4.20 -15.26
CA ALA A 100 19.01 -3.87 -13.92
C ALA A 100 18.04 -2.93 -13.16
N ARG A 101 17.43 -1.97 -13.85
CA ARG A 101 16.39 -1.10 -13.26
C ARG A 101 15.11 -1.87 -12.93
N MET A 102 14.66 -2.76 -13.83
CA MET A 102 13.49 -3.62 -13.58
C MET A 102 13.74 -4.54 -12.37
N CYS A 103 14.92 -5.16 -12.29
CA CYS A 103 15.34 -5.96 -11.15
C CYS A 103 15.38 -5.14 -9.85
N GLY A 104 15.89 -3.90 -9.91
CA GLY A 104 15.85 -2.98 -8.77
C GLY A 104 14.42 -2.73 -8.28
N PHE A 105 13.49 -2.42 -9.19
CA PHE A 105 12.09 -2.20 -8.85
C PHE A 105 11.44 -3.46 -8.25
N LEU A 106 11.55 -4.61 -8.92
CA LEU A 106 10.99 -5.87 -8.42
C LEU A 106 11.60 -6.29 -7.09
N GLY A 107 12.91 -6.10 -6.93
CA GLY A 107 13.62 -6.36 -5.68
C GLY A 107 13.07 -5.51 -4.53
N THR A 108 12.82 -4.22 -4.77
CA THR A 108 12.19 -3.34 -3.77
C THR A 108 10.82 -3.85 -3.34
N PHE A 109 9.96 -4.27 -4.27
CA PHE A 109 8.66 -4.84 -3.92
C PHE A 109 8.78 -6.16 -3.15
N ALA A 110 9.72 -7.03 -3.55
CA ALA A 110 9.99 -8.27 -2.81
C ALA A 110 10.48 -7.98 -1.38
N PHE A 111 11.38 -7.01 -1.21
CA PHE A 111 11.84 -6.57 0.10
C PHE A 111 10.69 -6.03 0.97
N MET A 112 9.82 -5.19 0.40
CA MET A 112 8.64 -4.70 1.12
C MET A 112 7.66 -5.82 1.45
N GLY A 113 7.49 -6.81 0.58
CA GLY A 113 6.71 -8.01 0.85
C GLY A 113 7.25 -8.78 2.05
N ILE A 114 8.56 -9.04 2.09
CA ILE A 114 9.23 -9.71 3.22
C ILE A 114 9.09 -8.89 4.51
N PHE A 115 9.30 -7.58 4.44
CA PHE A 115 9.10 -6.68 5.58
C PHE A 115 7.69 -6.82 6.16
N HIS A 116 6.66 -6.78 5.32
CA HIS A 116 5.28 -6.92 5.77
C HIS A 116 4.98 -8.32 6.34
N ILE A 117 5.54 -9.39 5.78
CA ILE A 117 5.41 -10.74 6.36
C ILE A 117 5.97 -10.73 7.79
N ILE A 118 7.18 -10.22 7.99
CA ILE A 118 7.85 -10.22 9.30
C ILE A 118 7.06 -9.37 10.30
N SER A 119 6.66 -8.15 9.90
CA SER A 119 5.92 -7.24 10.78
C SER A 119 4.52 -7.74 11.15
N LEU A 120 3.88 -8.52 10.27
CA LEU A 120 2.50 -8.97 10.46
C LEU A 120 2.39 -10.43 10.90
N MET A 121 3.52 -11.14 11.00
CA MET A 121 3.58 -12.52 11.47
C MET A 121 2.86 -12.77 12.81
N PRO A 122 2.92 -11.86 13.81
CA PRO A 122 2.21 -12.05 15.07
C PRO A 122 0.68 -11.91 14.96
N LEU A 123 0.19 -11.30 13.87
CA LEU A 123 -1.22 -10.91 13.72
C LEU A 123 -2.00 -11.83 12.78
N PHE A 124 -1.33 -12.44 11.81
CA PHE A 124 -2.01 -13.19 10.76
C PHE A 124 -1.41 -14.58 10.52
N PRO A 125 -2.24 -15.56 10.14
CA PRO A 125 -1.76 -16.89 9.78
C PRO A 125 -0.98 -16.87 8.46
N ALA A 126 -0.12 -17.87 8.26
CA ALA A 126 0.78 -17.97 7.09
C ALA A 126 0.06 -17.80 5.74
N ARG A 127 -1.16 -18.32 5.59
CA ARG A 127 -1.98 -18.19 4.36
C ARG A 127 -2.24 -16.72 3.98
N VAL A 128 -2.48 -15.87 4.99
CA VAL A 128 -2.73 -14.43 4.80
C VAL A 128 -1.42 -13.71 4.49
N LEU A 129 -0.35 -14.05 5.20
CA LEU A 129 0.99 -13.50 4.95
C LEU A 129 1.47 -13.76 3.51
N VAL A 130 1.21 -14.96 2.97
CA VAL A 130 1.51 -15.29 1.56
C VAL A 130 0.73 -14.39 0.60
N LYS A 131 -0.55 -14.12 0.86
CA LYS A 131 -1.34 -13.19 0.04
C LYS A 131 -0.80 -11.75 0.10
N ILE A 132 -0.36 -11.30 1.27
CA ILE A 132 0.29 -9.99 1.43
C ILE A 132 1.59 -9.95 0.61
N ALA A 133 2.42 -11.00 0.66
CA ALA A 133 3.63 -11.09 -0.14
C ALA A 133 3.34 -11.01 -1.64
N LEU A 134 2.32 -11.76 -2.08
CA LEU A 134 1.86 -11.76 -3.47
C LEU A 134 1.27 -10.41 -3.90
N PHE A 135 0.58 -9.71 -3.00
CA PHE A 135 0.08 -8.36 -3.25
C PHE A 135 1.23 -7.40 -3.62
N PHE A 136 2.34 -7.41 -2.88
CA PHE A 136 3.53 -6.62 -3.23
C PHE A 136 4.16 -7.09 -4.55
N PHE A 137 4.28 -8.40 -4.75
CA PHE A 137 4.83 -8.96 -5.97
C PHE A 137 4.04 -8.52 -7.22
N PHE A 138 2.72 -8.67 -7.21
CA PHE A 138 1.87 -8.28 -8.33
C PHE A 138 1.91 -6.78 -8.60
N ASN A 139 1.97 -5.95 -7.56
CA ASN A 139 2.18 -4.52 -7.70
C ASN A 139 3.53 -4.17 -8.36
N GLY A 140 4.61 -4.88 -7.99
CA GLY A 140 5.90 -4.74 -8.64
C GLY A 140 5.87 -5.10 -10.12
N VAL A 141 5.24 -6.22 -10.47
CA VAL A 141 5.06 -6.66 -11.86
C VAL A 141 4.23 -5.65 -12.64
N ALA A 142 3.10 -5.18 -12.08
CA ALA A 142 2.25 -4.19 -12.71
C ALA A 142 2.99 -2.87 -12.96
N ALA A 143 3.80 -2.39 -12.01
CA ALA A 143 4.62 -1.20 -12.19
C ALA A 143 5.65 -1.34 -13.33
N VAL A 144 6.29 -2.51 -13.46
CA VAL A 144 7.24 -2.79 -14.55
C VAL A 144 6.55 -2.90 -15.91
N LEU A 145 5.40 -3.58 -15.97
CA LEU A 145 4.61 -3.71 -17.19
C LEU A 145 4.09 -2.34 -17.63
N GLU A 146 3.55 -1.56 -16.69
CA GLU A 146 3.07 -0.20 -16.96
C GLU A 146 4.19 0.67 -17.54
N TRP A 147 5.40 0.61 -16.96
CA TRP A 147 6.55 1.32 -17.48
C TRP A 147 6.97 0.83 -18.88
N SER A 148 6.86 -0.47 -19.14
CA SER A 148 7.18 -1.05 -20.46
C SER A 148 6.19 -0.63 -21.55
N PHE A 149 4.90 -0.56 -21.24
CA PHE A 149 3.84 -0.21 -22.20
C PHE A 149 3.65 1.31 -22.38
N TRP A 150 3.54 2.06 -21.29
CA TRP A 150 3.25 3.51 -21.33
C TRP A 150 4.49 4.39 -21.17
N GLY A 151 5.61 3.84 -20.68
CA GLY A 151 6.82 4.62 -20.40
C GLY A 151 6.54 5.76 -19.42
N ARG A 152 7.05 6.95 -19.78
CA ARG A 152 6.88 8.18 -19.00
C ARG A 152 5.65 9.01 -19.41
N ARG A 153 4.82 8.51 -20.33
CA ARG A 153 3.67 9.28 -20.82
C ARG A 153 2.60 9.38 -19.75
N GLU A 154 2.02 10.57 -19.62
CA GLU A 154 0.84 10.79 -18.79
C GLU A 154 -0.41 10.54 -19.64
N HIS A 155 -1.33 9.74 -19.12
CA HIS A 155 -2.57 9.40 -19.82
C HIS A 155 -3.65 9.05 -18.79
N TRP A 156 -4.86 9.60 -18.92
CA TRP A 156 -5.95 9.37 -17.96
C TRP A 156 -6.33 7.88 -17.84
N LEU A 157 -6.32 7.13 -18.96
CA LEU A 157 -6.56 5.68 -18.96
C LEU A 157 -5.55 4.93 -18.08
N LYS A 158 -4.29 5.38 -18.04
CA LYS A 158 -3.26 4.81 -17.16
C LYS A 158 -3.65 4.96 -15.70
N SER A 159 -4.18 6.12 -15.34
CA SER A 159 -4.66 6.42 -13.99
C SER A 159 -5.86 5.57 -13.60
N VAL A 160 -6.83 5.40 -14.51
CA VAL A 160 -7.99 4.51 -14.30
C VAL A 160 -7.53 3.06 -14.13
N CYS A 161 -6.65 2.57 -15.01
CA CYS A 161 -6.09 1.21 -14.91
C CYS A 161 -5.34 1.00 -13.60
N ALA A 162 -4.56 1.98 -13.14
CA ALA A 162 -3.85 1.89 -11.87
C ALA A 162 -4.81 1.76 -10.68
N TRP A 163 -5.86 2.58 -10.63
CA TRP A 163 -6.87 2.51 -9.57
C TRP A 163 -7.64 1.19 -9.59
N VAL A 164 -8.10 0.75 -10.77
CA VAL A 164 -8.82 -0.51 -10.90
C VAL A 164 -7.92 -1.68 -10.49
N PHE A 165 -6.67 -1.71 -10.96
CA PHE A 165 -5.71 -2.74 -10.59
C PHE A 165 -5.45 -2.78 -9.09
N GLU A 166 -5.11 -1.63 -8.49
CA GLU A 166 -4.80 -1.53 -7.07
C GLU A 166 -6.00 -1.97 -6.21
N LEU A 167 -7.21 -1.50 -6.55
CA LEU A 167 -8.41 -1.90 -5.81
C LEU A 167 -8.68 -3.40 -5.96
N LEU A 168 -8.56 -3.97 -7.16
CA LEU A 168 -8.77 -5.41 -7.34
C LEU A 168 -7.79 -6.25 -6.54
N ILE A 169 -6.49 -5.92 -6.58
CA ILE A 169 -5.48 -6.70 -5.88
C ILE A 169 -5.55 -6.49 -4.36
N ALA A 170 -5.85 -5.27 -3.91
CA ALA A 170 -6.09 -4.98 -2.50
C ALA A 170 -7.35 -5.71 -1.98
N SER A 171 -8.44 -5.73 -2.74
CA SER A 171 -9.67 -6.48 -2.39
C SER A 171 -9.39 -7.96 -2.19
N TRP A 172 -8.65 -8.57 -3.12
CA TRP A 172 -8.26 -9.98 -3.05
C TRP A 172 -7.35 -10.29 -1.85
N ALA A 173 -6.46 -9.36 -1.47
CA ALA A 173 -5.60 -9.52 -0.30
C ALA A 173 -6.41 -9.40 1.00
N VAL A 174 -7.25 -8.37 1.10
CA VAL A 174 -8.06 -8.06 2.29
C VAL A 174 -9.12 -9.11 2.58
N GLU A 175 -9.71 -9.72 1.55
CA GLU A 175 -10.68 -10.81 1.70
C GLU A 175 -10.12 -11.98 2.53
N ALA A 176 -8.80 -12.23 2.48
CA ALA A 176 -8.19 -13.28 3.31
C ALA A 176 -7.94 -12.87 4.76
N MET A 177 -7.89 -11.58 5.05
CA MET A 177 -7.57 -11.06 6.39
C MET A 177 -8.76 -11.16 7.36
N GLN A 178 -9.97 -11.44 6.87
CA GLN A 178 -11.20 -11.54 7.67
C GLN A 178 -11.34 -10.36 8.65
N LEU A 179 -11.02 -9.15 8.19
CA LEU A 179 -11.06 -7.96 9.02
C LEU A 179 -12.50 -7.69 9.50
N PRO A 180 -12.67 -7.08 10.69
CA PRO A 180 -13.98 -6.62 11.15
C PRO A 180 -14.65 -5.75 10.09
N GLN A 181 -15.95 -5.98 9.85
CA GLN A 181 -16.73 -5.31 8.80
C GLN A 181 -17.16 -3.90 9.25
N GLY A 182 -16.17 -3.05 9.48
CA GLY A 182 -16.34 -1.64 9.84
C GLY A 182 -16.55 -1.38 11.34
N LEU A 183 -16.58 -0.09 11.68
CA LEU A 183 -16.71 0.38 13.07
C LEU A 183 -18.05 0.02 13.72
N GLN A 184 -19.10 -0.23 12.92
CA GLN A 184 -20.44 -0.56 13.43
C GLN A 184 -20.52 -1.97 14.03
N SER A 185 -19.69 -2.90 13.56
CA SER A 185 -19.66 -4.28 14.07
C SER A 185 -18.67 -4.49 15.21
N ILE A 186 -17.91 -3.46 15.60
CA ILE A 186 -16.94 -3.55 16.69
C ILE A 186 -17.66 -3.27 18.00
N GLU A 187 -18.02 -4.32 18.73
CA GLU A 187 -18.45 -4.19 20.11
C GLU A 187 -17.21 -3.99 21.00
N TRP A 188 -17.16 -2.89 21.74
CA TRP A 188 -16.06 -2.59 22.68
C TRP A 188 -15.78 -3.73 23.67
N ARG A 189 -16.82 -4.50 24.03
CA ARG A 189 -16.72 -5.68 24.89
C ARG A 189 -15.80 -6.75 24.31
N ASN A 190 -15.81 -6.92 22.99
CA ASN A 190 -14.98 -7.89 22.26
C ASN A 190 -13.54 -7.40 22.08
N VAL A 191 -13.30 -6.09 22.22
CA VAL A 191 -11.95 -5.49 22.11
C VAL A 191 -11.23 -5.47 23.45
N CYS A 192 -11.95 -5.24 24.55
CA CYS A 192 -11.36 -5.07 25.87
C CYS A 192 -11.24 -6.37 26.69
N CYS A 193 -11.65 -7.53 26.14
CA CYS A 193 -11.71 -8.82 26.85
C CYS A 193 -12.28 -8.67 28.28
N VAL A 194 -13.33 -7.86 28.43
CA VAL A 194 -14.03 -7.75 29.71
C VAL A 194 -14.99 -8.93 29.76
N ASP A 195 -14.44 -10.10 30.08
CA ASP A 195 -15.21 -11.22 30.59
C ASP A 195 -15.88 -10.72 31.87
N SER A 196 -17.16 -10.41 31.75
CA SER A 196 -17.99 -10.08 32.91
C SER A 196 -18.35 -11.39 33.62
N ASP A 197 -17.39 -11.94 34.33
CA ASP A 197 -17.63 -12.86 35.44
C ASP A 197 -17.67 -12.04 36.72
N TRP A 198 -18.74 -11.24 36.87
CA TRP A 198 -19.24 -10.69 38.14
C TRP A 198 -20.76 -10.56 38.06
#